data_AF-A0A948QYG7-F1
#
_entry.id   AF-A0A948QYG7-F1
#
_cell.length_a   1.000
_cell.length_b   1.000
_cell.length_c   1.000
_cell.angle_alpha   90.00
_cell.angle_beta   90.00
_cell.angle_gamma   90.00
#
_symmetry.space_group_name_H-M   'P 1'
#
loop_
_entity.id
_entity.type
_entity.pdbx_description
1 polymer ?
#
loop_
_entity_poly.entity_id
_entity_poly.type
_entity_poly.pdbx_seq_one_letter_code
_entity_poly.pdbx_strand_id
1 'polypeptide(L)' 'HASPRHVPAKILAVPDIPYTLNMKKVEIAVRKVIHNQPVRNRDALRNPEVLDFYAGLTELQQD' A
#
# COMPACT_ATOMS: atom_id res chain seq x y z
N HIS A 1 4.16 -26.93 -4.97
CA HIS A 1 4.31 -26.95 -3.49
C HIS A 1 4.59 -25.53 -3.00
N ALA A 2 3.68 -24.94 -2.22
CA ALA A 2 3.89 -23.62 -1.63
C ALA A 2 4.46 -23.77 -0.22
N SER A 3 5.67 -23.25 0.00
CA SER A 3 6.30 -23.24 1.33
C SER A 3 5.54 -22.29 2.27
N PRO A 4 5.46 -22.58 3.58
CA PRO A 4 4.71 -21.78 4.58
C PRO A 4 5.08 -20.28 4.62
N ARG A 5 6.25 -19.90 4.07
CA ARG A 5 6.71 -18.51 3.93
C ARG A 5 5.90 -17.66 2.94
N HIS A 6 5.06 -18.27 2.10
CA HIS A 6 4.16 -17.52 1.21
C HIS A 6 2.85 -17.12 1.90
N VAL A 7 2.59 -17.59 3.12
CA VAL A 7 1.39 -17.23 3.85
C VAL A 7 1.60 -15.85 4.46
N PRO A 8 0.79 -14.84 4.08
CA PRO A 8 0.90 -13.51 4.66
C PRO A 8 0.52 -13.55 6.14
N ALA A 9 1.27 -12.82 6.97
CA ALA A 9 0.99 -12.72 8.41
C ALA A 9 -0.30 -11.95 8.72
N LYS A 10 -0.69 -11.01 7.84
CA LYS A 10 -1.84 -10.12 7.99
C LYS A 10 -2.60 -10.02 6.66
N ILE A 11 -3.92 -10.10 6.71
CA ILE A 11 -4.82 -9.90 5.56
C ILE A 11 -5.83 -8.84 5.98
N LEU A 12 -5.79 -7.69 5.31
CA LEU A 12 -6.63 -6.54 5.62
C LEU A 12 -7.50 -6.20 4.41
N ALA A 13 -8.77 -5.89 4.66
CA ALA A 13 -9.67 -5.38 3.64
C ALA A 13 -9.36 -3.89 3.43
N VAL A 14 -9.19 -3.51 2.16
CA VAL A 14 -8.92 -2.14 1.74
C VAL A 14 -9.99 -1.70 0.75
N PRO A 15 -10.34 -0.41 0.71
CA PRO A 15 -11.38 0.08 -0.19
C PRO A 15 -11.00 -0.10 -1.66
N ASP A 16 -9.71 0.13 -1.98
CA ASP A 16 -9.17 -0.07 -3.32
C ASP A 16 -7.63 -0.20 -3.24
N ILE A 17 -6.99 -0.60 -4.35
CA ILE A 17 -5.53 -0.69 -4.49
C ILE A 17 -5.04 0.56 -5.23
N PRO A 18 -3.97 1.23 -4.78
CA PRO A 18 -3.46 2.40 -5.48
C PRO A 18 -2.75 1.99 -6.76
N TYR A 19 -3.16 2.61 -7.87
CA TYR A 19 -2.56 2.44 -9.19
C TYR A 19 -2.08 3.78 -9.75
N THR A 20 -1.06 3.74 -10.61
CA THR A 20 -0.72 4.89 -11.46
C THR A 20 -1.78 5.14 -12.53
N LEU A 21 -1.74 6.32 -13.16
CA LEU A 21 -2.55 6.65 -14.35
C LEU A 21 -2.46 5.59 -15.45
N ASN A 22 -1.35 4.84 -15.52
CA ASN A 22 -1.13 3.77 -16.48
C ASN A 22 -1.46 2.37 -15.92
N MET A 23 -2.30 2.30 -14.88
CA MET A 23 -2.75 1.08 -14.19
C MET A 23 -1.63 0.20 -13.61
N LYS A 24 -0.46 0.76 -13.32
CA LYS A 24 0.61 0.01 -12.61
C LYS A 24 0.39 0.07 -11.11
N LYS A 25 0.48 -1.08 -10.44
CA LYS A 25 0.46 -1.16 -8.97
C LYS A 25 1.64 -0.39 -8.39
N VAL A 26 1.40 0.39 -7.35
CA VAL A 26 2.43 1.20 -6.69
C VAL A 26 2.75 0.73 -5.28
N GLU A 27 3.28 -0.49 -5.18
CA GLU A 27 3.68 -1.10 -3.90
C GLU A 27 4.70 -0.24 -3.14
N ILE A 28 5.64 0.39 -3.85
CA ILE A 28 6.64 1.29 -3.25
C ILE A 28 5.99 2.50 -2.56
N ALA A 29 4.93 3.06 -3.15
CA ALA A 29 4.22 4.19 -2.56
C ALA A 29 3.49 3.76 -1.28
N VAL A 30 2.81 2.61 -1.31
CA VAL A 30 2.14 2.02 -0.14
C VAL A 30 3.14 1.78 0.97
N ARG A 31 4.27 1.13 0.68
CA ARG A 31 5.32 0.86 1.67
C ARG A 31 5.86 2.14 2.29
N LYS A 32 6.13 3.17 1.47
CA LYS A 32 6.58 4.49 1.96
C LYS A 32 5.55 5.10 2.92
N VAL A 33 4.28 5.08 2.55
CA VAL A 33 3.21 5.64 3.38
C VAL A 33 3.07 4.90 4.72
N ILE A 34 3.14 3.57 4.71
CA ILE A 34 3.16 2.77 5.94
C ILE A 34 4.32 3.20 6.85
N HIS A 35 5.52 3.43 6.30
CA HIS A 35 6.68 3.93 7.05
C HIS A 35 6.66 5.46 7.32
N ASN A 36 5.54 6.15 7.12
CA ASN A 36 5.43 7.61 7.23
C ASN A 36 6.45 8.39 6.36
N GLN A 37 6.89 7.80 5.26
CA GLN A 37 7.81 8.44 4.31
C GLN A 37 7.04 9.26 3.26
N PRO A 38 7.58 10.41 2.82
CA PRO A 38 6.93 11.24 1.84
C PRO A 38 6.86 10.57 0.46
N VAL A 39 5.65 10.45 -0.09
CA VAL A 39 5.42 10.03 -1.47
C VAL A 39 5.25 11.27 -2.35
N ARG A 40 6.30 11.58 -3.13
CA ARG A 40 6.29 12.71 -4.08
C ARG A 40 5.43 12.47 -5.32
N ASN A 41 5.08 11.22 -5.63
CA ASN A 41 4.39 10.86 -6.86
C ASN A 41 2.88 10.68 -6.67
N ARG A 42 2.30 11.31 -5.63
CA ARG A 42 0.86 11.22 -5.30
C ARG A 42 -0.01 11.72 -6.44
N ASP A 43 0.38 12.82 -7.08
CA ASP A 43 -0.35 13.43 -8.20
C ASP A 43 -0.39 12.56 -9.47
N ALA A 44 0.56 11.64 -9.62
CA ALA A 44 0.60 10.70 -10.76
C ALA A 44 -0.19 9.41 -10.50
N LEU A 45 -0.91 9.33 -9.38
CA LEU A 45 -1.76 8.21 -9.03
C LEU A 45 -3.19 8.49 -9.43
N ARG A 46 -3.86 7.44 -9.85
CA ARG A 46 -5.27 7.50 -10.19
C ARG A 46 -6.11 7.70 -8.92
N ASN A 47 -5.78 6.98 -7.85
CA ASN A 47 -6.51 6.99 -6.58
C ASN A 47 -5.54 7.33 -5.43
N PRO A 48 -5.16 8.61 -5.26
CA PRO A 48 -4.24 9.02 -4.21
C PRO A 48 -4.87 8.94 -2.81
N GLU A 49 -6.18 9.08 -2.68
CA GLU A 49 -6.94 8.99 -1.42
C GLU A 49 -6.77 7.64 -0.71
N VAL A 50 -6.60 6.57 -1.50
CA VAL A 50 -6.36 5.22 -1.00
C VAL A 50 -5.06 5.16 -0.21
N LEU A 51 -4.02 5.90 -0.61
CA LEU A 51 -2.76 5.93 0.15
C LEU A 51 -2.97 6.47 1.56
N ASP A 52 -3.81 7.48 1.75
CA ASP A 52 -4.10 8.02 3.08
C ASP A 52 -4.79 6.97 3.97
N PHE A 53 -5.62 6.09 3.39
CA PHE A 53 -6.15 4.92 4.11
C PHE A 53 -5.02 4.00 4.59
N TYR A 54 -4.05 3.69 3.73
CA TYR A 54 -2.87 2.90 4.12
C TYR A 54 -2.00 3.58 5.19
N ALA A 55 -1.95 4.92 5.22
CA ALA A 55 -1.24 5.68 6.25
C ALA A 55 -1.88 5.50 7.63
N GLY A 56 -3.21 5.41 7.66
CA GLY A 56 -3.99 5.23 8.88
C GLY A 56 -4.03 3.79 9.40
N LEU A 57 -3.55 2.81 8.62
CA LEU A 57 -3.50 1.41 9.04
C LEU A 57 -2.31 1.16 9.97
N THR A 58 -2.49 1.44 11.27
CA THR A 58 -1.50 1.15 12.32
C THR A 58 -1.11 -0.33 12.37
N GLU A 59 -2.02 -1.22 11.97
CA GLU A 59 -1.75 -2.67 11.85
C GLU A 59 -0.61 -3.00 10.89
N LEU A 60 -0.38 -2.16 9.87
CA LEU A 60 0.73 -2.31 8.93
C LEU A 60 2.03 -1.62 9.41
N GLN A 61 1.94 -0.73 10.40
CA GLN A 61 3.10 -0.01 10.96
C GLN A 61 3.90 -0.85 11.96
N GLN A 62 3.26 -1.82 12.61
CA GLN A 62 3.91 -2.71 13.56
C GLN A 62 4.39 -3.99 12.86
N ASP A 63 5.68 -4.02 12.51
CA ASP A 63 6.47 -5.25 12.34
C ASP A 63 7.56 -5.28 13.42
#